data_AF-A0ABD0PB73-F1
#
_entry.id   AF-A0ABD0PB73-F1
#
_cell.length_a   1.000
_cell.length_b   1.000
_cell.length_c   1.000
_cell.angle_alpha   90.00
_cell.angle_beta   90.00
_cell.angle_gamma   90.00
#
_symmetry.space_group_name_H-M   'P 1'
#
loop_
_entity.id
_entity.type
_entity.pdbx_description
1 polymer ?
#
loop_
_entity_poly.entity_id
_entity_poly.type
_entity_poly.pdbx_seq_one_letter_code
_entity_poly.pdbx_strand_id
1 'polypeptide(L)'
;QCPHWGLPETYQSCLIAKDCVVSEWSTWVSCSKTCSDPSVPQGTRSRSRQLIRLPTGGGSECPQLEESQACEPEGDGVPPCA
;
A
#
# COMPACT_ATOMS: atom_id res chain seq x y z
N GLN A 1 7.04 50.61 17.02
CA GLN A 1 6.59 49.47 17.84
C GLN A 1 5.26 48.99 17.28
N CYS A 2 5.22 47.86 16.56
CA CYS A 2 3.93 47.28 16.17
C CYS A 2 3.27 46.68 17.42
N PRO A 3 1.99 46.99 17.73
CA PRO A 3 1.32 46.42 18.88
C PRO A 3 1.13 44.92 18.66
N HIS A 4 1.76 44.13 19.50
CA HIS A 4 1.72 42.66 19.59
C HIS A 4 0.34 42.05 19.94
N TRP A 5 -0.74 42.85 19.96
CA TRP A 5 -2.04 42.42 20.45
C TRP A 5 -3.05 42.52 19.31
N GLY A 6 -3.69 41.39 18.99
CA GLY A 6 -4.67 41.30 17.91
C GLY A 6 -4.41 40.19 16.89
N LEU A 7 -3.71 39.10 17.24
CA LEU A 7 -4.04 37.83 16.60
C LEU A 7 -5.52 37.54 16.96
N PRO A 8 -6.38 37.18 16.00
CA PRO A 8 -7.81 36.99 16.24
C PRO A 8 -8.04 35.95 17.35
N GLU A 9 -8.95 36.25 18.31
CA GLU A 9 -9.32 35.35 19.42
C GLU A 9 -9.84 33.98 18.96
N THR A 10 -10.27 33.88 17.70
CA THR A 10 -10.78 32.64 17.11
C THR A 10 -10.14 32.40 15.74
N TYR A 11 -8.89 31.95 15.73
CA TYR A 11 -8.32 31.32 14.54
C TYR A 11 -8.87 29.89 14.43
N GLN A 12 -9.67 29.63 13.39
CA GLN A 12 -10.22 28.31 13.10
C GLN A 12 -9.39 27.71 11.96
N SER A 13 -8.73 26.58 12.19
CA SER A 13 -8.07 25.86 11.10
C SER A 13 -9.11 25.23 10.18
N CYS A 14 -9.23 25.75 8.95
CA CYS A 14 -10.05 25.12 7.93
C CYS A 14 -9.28 23.93 7.33
N LEU A 15 -9.40 22.76 7.96
CA LEU A 15 -8.88 21.52 7.40
C LEU A 15 -9.85 21.02 6.33
N ILE A 16 -9.48 21.21 5.08
CA ILE A 16 -10.23 20.67 3.94
C ILE A 16 -10.01 19.16 3.90
N ALA A 17 -11.10 18.40 3.92
CA ALA A 17 -11.06 16.96 3.74
C ALA A 17 -10.40 16.62 2.41
N LYS A 18 -9.35 15.81 2.44
CA LYS A 18 -8.72 15.24 1.25
C LYS A 18 -8.53 13.77 1.48
N ASP A 19 -8.97 12.98 0.51
CA ASP A 19 -8.79 11.55 0.53
C ASP A 19 -7.34 11.17 0.30
N CYS A 20 -7.00 9.99 0.84
CA CYS A 20 -5.76 9.34 0.54
C CYS A 20 -5.63 9.03 -0.96
N VAL A 21 -4.44 9.25 -1.52
CA VAL A 21 -4.10 8.85 -2.88
C VAL A 21 -2.89 7.94 -2.83
N VAL A 22 -3.00 6.80 -3.48
CA VAL A 22 -1.94 5.79 -3.64
C VAL A 22 -1.59 5.64 -5.11
N SER A 23 -0.38 5.16 -5.39
CA SER A 23 0.05 4.88 -6.75
C SER A 23 -0.63 3.63 -7.31
N GLU A 24 -0.42 3.43 -8.60
CA GLU A 24 -0.60 2.11 -9.22
C GLU A 24 0.27 1.06 -8.50
N TRP A 25 -0.18 -0.19 -8.59
CA TRP A 25 0.54 -1.32 -8.03
C TRP A 25 1.84 -1.60 -8.78
N SER A 26 2.87 -2.00 -8.05
CA SER A 26 4.08 -2.56 -8.64
C SER A 26 3.77 -3.91 -9.29
N THR A 27 4.70 -4.35 -10.15
CA THR A 27 4.69 -5.70 -10.70
C THR A 27 4.76 -6.71 -9.56
N TRP A 28 4.00 -7.80 -9.68
CA TRP A 28 4.09 -8.92 -8.76
C TRP A 28 5.52 -9.40 -8.63
N VAL A 29 6.00 -9.57 -7.39
CA VAL A 29 7.25 -10.30 -7.18
C VAL A 29 7.06 -11.76 -7.55
N SER A 30 8.17 -12.40 -7.90
CA SER A 30 8.23 -13.83 -8.17
C SER A 30 7.54 -14.63 -7.06
N CYS A 31 6.86 -15.71 -7.43
CA CYS A 31 6.23 -16.57 -6.46
C CYS A 31 7.28 -17.04 -5.45
N SER A 32 6.95 -16.97 -4.15
CA SER A 32 7.85 -17.42 -3.07
C SER A 32 8.23 -18.89 -3.23
N LYS A 33 7.37 -19.66 -3.90
CA LYS A 33 7.69 -21.03 -4.32
C LYS A 33 8.28 -21.08 -5.71
N THR A 34 9.31 -21.91 -5.80
CA THR A 34 10.05 -22.22 -7.02
C THR A 34 9.89 -23.69 -7.41
N CYS A 35 9.17 -24.50 -6.64
CA CYS A 35 8.92 -25.92 -6.87
C CYS A 35 7.41 -26.23 -6.88
N SER A 36 6.96 -27.17 -7.72
CA SER A 36 5.56 -27.57 -7.87
C SER A 36 5.38 -29.02 -7.50
N ASP A 37 4.50 -29.32 -6.55
CA ASP A 37 4.09 -30.68 -6.24
C ASP A 37 2.61 -30.68 -5.80
N PRO A 38 1.79 -31.65 -6.23
CA PRO A 38 0.37 -31.73 -5.84
C PRO A 38 0.15 -31.93 -4.33
N SER A 39 1.17 -32.39 -3.62
CA SER A 39 1.14 -32.61 -2.15
C SER A 39 1.56 -31.36 -1.37
N VAL A 40 2.03 -30.31 -2.06
CA VAL A 40 2.65 -29.14 -1.44
C VAL A 40 1.74 -27.91 -1.57
N PRO A 41 1.57 -27.09 -0.52
CA PRO A 41 0.70 -25.92 -0.58
C PRO A 41 1.18 -24.89 -1.62
N GLN A 42 0.25 -24.12 -2.19
CA GLN A 42 0.55 -23.02 -3.12
C GLN A 42 1.57 -22.04 -2.53
N GLY A 43 2.33 -21.38 -3.41
CA GLY A 43 3.21 -20.29 -3.01
C GLY A 43 2.44 -19.00 -2.76
N THR A 44 3.16 -17.98 -2.32
CA THR A 44 2.62 -16.64 -2.14
C THR A 44 3.46 -15.65 -2.94
N ARG A 45 2.80 -14.73 -3.64
CA ARG A 45 3.43 -13.58 -4.28
C ARG A 45 2.90 -12.31 -3.64
N SER A 46 3.75 -11.30 -3.60
CA SER A 46 3.39 -10.00 -3.04
C SER A 46 3.57 -8.91 -4.09
N ARG A 47 2.84 -7.81 -3.94
CA ARG A 47 3.07 -6.57 -4.66
C ARG A 47 2.85 -5.41 -3.72
N SER A 48 3.44 -4.27 -4.06
CA SER A 48 3.40 -3.08 -3.23
C SER A 48 3.06 -1.85 -4.06
N ARG A 49 2.47 -0.84 -3.44
CA ARG A 49 2.22 0.47 -4.03
C ARG A 49 2.63 1.56 -3.06
N GLN A 50 2.90 2.73 -3.59
CA GLN A 50 3.38 3.86 -2.79
C GLN A 50 2.24 4.79 -2.40
N LEU A 51 2.39 5.39 -1.23
CA LEU A 51 1.49 6.44 -0.78
C LEU A 51 1.87 7.77 -1.46
N ILE A 52 0.99 8.30 -2.29
CA ILE A 52 1.19 9.60 -2.96
C ILE A 52 0.75 10.74 -2.04
N ARG A 53 -0.35 10.55 -1.30
CA ARG A 53 -0.90 11.57 -0.41
C ARG A 53 -1.64 10.95 0.77
N LEU A 54 -1.30 11.40 1.98
CA LEU A 54 -2.03 11.07 3.20
C LEU A 54 -3.41 11.74 3.26
N PRO A 55 -4.39 11.13 3.93
CA PRO A 55 -5.66 11.77 4.17
C PRO A 55 -5.52 12.93 5.16
N THR A 56 -6.25 14.00 4.91
CA THR A 56 -6.29 15.18 5.80
C THR A 56 -7.73 15.61 6.03
N GLY A 57 -7.98 16.30 7.16
CA GLY A 57 -9.28 16.93 7.43
C GLY A 57 -10.46 15.96 7.50
N GLY A 58 -10.23 14.70 7.88
CA GLY A 58 -11.27 13.66 7.90
C GLY A 58 -11.60 13.02 6.55
N GLY A 59 -10.72 13.15 5.55
CA GLY A 59 -10.83 12.39 4.30
C GLY A 59 -10.58 10.88 4.48
N SER A 60 -10.86 10.09 3.43
CA SER A 60 -10.84 8.62 3.49
C SER A 60 -9.46 8.05 3.76
N GLU A 61 -9.40 7.02 4.61
CA GLU A 61 -8.20 6.29 4.99
C GLU A 61 -7.49 5.68 3.77
N CYS A 62 -6.17 5.47 3.89
CA CYS A 62 -5.42 4.82 2.82
C CYS A 62 -5.74 3.32 2.74
N PRO A 63 -5.98 2.78 1.54
CA PRO A 63 -6.08 1.35 1.37
C PRO A 63 -4.70 0.69 1.55
N GLN A 64 -4.65 -0.64 1.66
CA GLN A 64 -3.39 -1.36 1.88
C GLN A 64 -2.33 -1.03 0.84
N LEU A 65 -1.10 -0.76 1.31
CA LEU A 65 0.05 -0.48 0.45
C LEU A 65 0.75 -1.77 -0.01
N GLU A 66 0.44 -2.89 0.61
CA GLU A 66 0.97 -4.21 0.28
C GLU A 66 -0.18 -5.19 0.08
N GLU A 67 -0.07 -6.01 -0.96
CA GLU A 67 -1.02 -7.06 -1.29
C GLU A 67 -0.28 -8.39 -1.45
N SER A 68 -0.84 -9.45 -0.87
CA SER A 68 -0.31 -10.80 -0.96
C SER A 68 -1.38 -11.74 -1.51
N GLN A 69 -1.01 -12.57 -2.49
CA GLN A 69 -1.91 -13.51 -3.13
C GLN A 69 -1.24 -14.88 -3.25
N ALA A 70 -2.05 -15.94 -3.20
CA ALA A 70 -1.60 -17.27 -3.58
C ALA A 70 -1.15 -17.29 -5.06
N CYS A 71 -0.07 -18.01 -5.34
CA CYS A 71 0.48 -18.19 -6.68
C CYS A 71 0.97 -19.62 -6.86
N GLU A 72 1.02 -20.00 -8.13
CA GLU A 72 1.72 -21.20 -8.57
C GLU A 72 3.06 -20.77 -9.19
N PRO A 73 4.12 -21.57 -9.00
CA PRO A 73 5.38 -21.34 -9.69
C PRO A 73 5.17 -21.51 -11.21
N GLU A 74 5.18 -20.40 -11.95
CA GLU A 74 5.16 -20.42 -13.42
C GLU A 74 6.59 -20.51 -13.96
N GLY A 75 6.92 -21.59 -14.66
CA GLY A 75 8.21 -21.75 -15.35
C GLY A 75 8.46 -23.16 -15.90
N ASP A 76 8.96 -23.24 -17.13
CA ASP A 76 9.48 -24.47 -17.76
C ASP A 76 10.83 -24.82 -17.09
N GLY A 77 10.78 -25.42 -15.89
CA GLY A 77 11.96 -25.64 -15.06
C GLY A 77 11.71 -25.65 -13.56
N VAL A 78 10.45 -25.61 -13.14
CA VAL A 78 10.04 -25.76 -11.74
C VAL A 78 10.26 -27.23 -11.32
N PRO A 79 11.22 -27.54 -10.43
CA PRO A 79 11.43 -28.91 -9.98
C PRO A 79 10.26 -29.38 -9.10
N PRO A 80 10.03 -30.70 -9.01
CA PRO A 80 9.18 -31.26 -7.97
C PRO A 80 9.78 -30.93 -6.59
N CYS A 81 8.94 -30.51 -5.65
CA CYS A 81 9.37 -30.36 -4.27
C CYS A 81 9.67 -31.76 -3.71
N ALA A 82 10.88 -31.97 -3.20
CA ALA A 82 11.33 -33.25 -2.65
C ALA A 82 10.86 -33.48 -1.21
#